data_AF-A0A674JHM1-F1
#
_entry.id   AF-A0A674JHM1-F1
#
_cell.length_a   1.000
_cell.length_b   1.000
_cell.length_c   1.000
_cell.angle_alpha   90.00
_cell.angle_beta   90.00
_cell.angle_gamma   90.00
#
_symmetry.space_group_name_H-M   'P 1'
#
loop_
_entity.id
_entity.type
_entity.pdbx_description
1 polymer ?
#
loop_
_entity_poly.entity_id
_entity_poly.type
_entity_poly.pdbx_seq_one_letter_code
_entity_poly.pdbx_strand_id
1 'polypeptide(L)'
;MDKIRTPSLFPQRKKQKGMHPPISLSSCEVKFSELVIFIMERKMGVTRRTFLMELARRKGFRVENDDSVTHIVAENNSGAEVLEWLRGHKMRDSSRFELLDISWFTACMEAGKPVNSEKKHRLMEIIEEGESSRAKDVLTDERYQSFKLFISVFGVGLKTSEKWYRMGFRTLEEVKADKTLKLSRMQKAGKTHSKRSVINLIVKDAVWTFLPDALVTITGGFRR
;
A
#
# COMPACT_ATOMS: atom_id res chain seq x y z
N MET A 1 -59.85 -14.14 5.60
CA MET A 1 -59.26 -12.84 5.17
C MET A 1 -57.99 -12.70 5.98
N ASP A 2 -56.90 -13.29 5.49
CA ASP A 2 -55.71 -13.51 6.30
C ASP A 2 -54.55 -12.76 5.66
N LYS A 3 -54.25 -11.60 6.25
CA LYS A 3 -53.17 -10.71 5.84
C LYS A 3 -51.84 -11.28 6.31
N ILE A 4 -51.06 -11.82 5.38
CA ILE A 4 -49.66 -12.21 5.61
C ILE A 4 -48.84 -10.93 5.82
N ARG A 5 -48.21 -10.82 6.99
CA ARG A 5 -47.37 -9.69 7.42
C ARG A 5 -45.94 -9.88 6.92
N THR A 6 -45.49 -9.00 6.04
CA THR A 6 -44.11 -8.90 5.54
C THR A 6 -43.14 -8.48 6.66
N PRO A 7 -41.96 -9.11 6.83
CA PRO A 7 -40.96 -8.65 7.80
C PRO A 7 -40.16 -7.48 7.20
N SER A 8 -40.19 -6.35 7.90
CA SER A 8 -39.39 -5.15 7.59
C SER A 8 -37.92 -5.37 7.99
N LEU A 9 -37.01 -5.29 7.01
CA LEU A 9 -35.57 -5.27 7.24
C LEU A 9 -35.14 -3.85 7.59
N PHE A 10 -35.16 -3.50 8.88
CA PHE A 10 -34.48 -2.31 9.37
C PHE A 10 -33.00 -2.62 9.67
N PRO A 11 -32.05 -1.74 9.27
CA PRO A 11 -30.64 -1.91 9.60
C PRO A 11 -30.42 -1.76 11.11
N GLN A 12 -29.99 -2.83 11.78
CA GLN A 12 -29.60 -2.77 13.19
C GLN A 12 -28.31 -1.97 13.34
N ARG A 13 -28.38 -0.86 14.10
CA ARG A 13 -27.23 -0.11 14.57
C ARG A 13 -26.27 -1.04 15.33
N LYS A 14 -25.03 -1.10 14.87
CA LYS A 14 -23.91 -1.78 15.53
C LYS A 14 -23.75 -1.17 16.93
N LYS A 15 -23.96 -1.97 17.98
CA LYS A 15 -23.78 -1.57 19.39
C LYS A 15 -22.41 -0.92 19.55
N GLN A 16 -22.39 0.31 20.07
CA GLN A 16 -21.17 0.97 20.53
C GLN A 16 -20.55 0.09 21.63
N LYS A 17 -19.35 -0.41 21.36
CA LYS A 17 -18.52 -1.09 22.35
C LYS A 17 -18.03 -0.01 23.33
N GLY A 18 -18.26 -0.23 24.62
CA GLY A 18 -18.09 0.75 25.69
C GLY A 18 -16.77 1.51 25.59
N MET A 19 -16.89 2.83 25.68
CA MET A 19 -15.80 3.76 25.92
C MET A 19 -15.22 3.41 27.29
N HIS A 20 -14.01 2.86 27.35
CA HIS A 20 -13.27 2.88 28.61
C HIS A 20 -13.08 4.35 29.01
N PRO A 21 -13.19 4.69 30.31
CA PRO A 21 -12.89 6.04 30.79
C PRO A 21 -11.47 6.43 30.33
N PRO A 22 -11.19 7.72 30.11
CA PRO A 22 -9.83 8.16 29.90
C PRO A 22 -9.04 7.76 31.14
N ILE A 23 -8.17 6.75 30.99
CA ILE A 23 -7.22 6.36 32.02
C ILE A 23 -6.41 7.62 32.30
N SER A 24 -6.44 8.06 33.56
CA SER A 24 -5.66 9.16 34.09
C SER A 24 -4.28 9.18 33.44
N LEU A 25 -3.90 10.33 32.87
CA LEU A 25 -2.53 10.63 32.43
C LEU A 25 -1.61 10.60 33.67
N SER A 26 -1.33 9.41 34.18
CA SER A 26 -0.18 9.17 35.04
C SER A 26 1.03 9.58 34.21
N SER A 27 1.77 10.59 34.69
CA SER A 27 2.99 11.13 34.08
C SER A 27 3.74 10.08 33.27
N CYS A 28 3.62 10.12 31.94
CA CYS A 28 4.42 9.25 31.08
C CYS A 28 5.88 9.64 31.31
N GLU A 29 6.58 8.83 32.10
CA GLU A 29 7.99 9.01 32.36
C GLU A 29 8.76 8.81 31.06
N VAL A 30 9.51 9.82 30.64
CA VAL A 30 10.38 9.73 29.47
C VAL A 30 11.58 8.87 29.85
N LYS A 31 11.66 7.67 29.27
CA LYS A 31 12.75 6.70 29.49
C LYS A 31 13.91 6.90 28.53
N PHE A 32 13.66 7.51 27.38
CA PHE A 32 14.63 7.66 26.30
C PHE A 32 14.75 9.15 25.93
N SER A 33 15.52 9.91 26.71
CA SER A 33 15.71 11.37 26.55
C SER A 33 16.53 11.75 25.31
N GLU A 34 17.48 10.90 24.95
CA GLU A 34 18.42 11.11 23.84
C GLU A 34 17.73 11.05 22.47
N LEU A 35 16.54 10.45 22.41
CA LEU A 35 15.81 10.22 21.18
C LEU A 35 14.50 11.01 21.18
N VAL A 36 14.46 12.05 20.33
CA VAL A 36 13.29 12.92 20.18
C VAL A 36 12.66 12.66 18.82
N ILE A 37 11.51 12.00 18.83
CA ILE A 37 10.79 11.58 17.63
C ILE A 37 9.84 12.67 17.18
N PHE A 38 9.89 13.03 15.91
CA PHE A 38 8.82 13.72 15.20
C PHE A 38 8.11 12.74 14.28
N ILE A 39 6.78 12.65 14.38
CA ILE A 39 5.96 11.81 13.49
C ILE A 39 5.27 12.72 12.47
N MET A 40 5.58 12.54 11.20
CA MET A 40 5.08 13.35 10.10
C MET A 40 3.63 12.97 9.71
N GLU A 41 2.74 13.94 9.53
CA GLU A 41 1.32 13.66 9.26
C GLU A 41 0.98 13.36 7.79
N ARG A 42 1.77 13.89 6.84
CA ARG A 42 1.43 14.12 5.42
C ARG A 42 0.55 13.06 4.74
N LYS A 43 0.92 11.78 4.82
CA LYS A 43 0.22 10.65 4.15
C LYS A 43 -0.45 9.67 5.11
N MET A 44 -0.36 9.89 6.44
CA MET A 44 -0.96 8.99 7.45
C MET A 44 -2.29 9.52 8.04
N GLY A 45 -2.48 10.84 8.08
CA GLY A 45 -3.63 11.51 8.68
C GLY A 45 -3.59 11.67 10.21
N VAL A 46 -4.32 12.68 10.73
CA VAL A 46 -4.31 13.12 12.14
C VAL A 46 -4.58 11.99 13.14
N THR A 47 -5.59 11.16 12.89
CA THR A 47 -5.99 10.09 13.82
C THR A 47 -4.87 9.08 14.02
N ARG A 48 -4.25 8.62 12.92
CA ARG A 48 -3.14 7.67 12.96
C ARG A 48 -1.93 8.29 13.64
N ARG A 49 -1.60 9.53 13.29
CA ARG A 49 -0.51 10.27 13.93
C ARG A 49 -0.68 10.36 15.45
N THR A 50 -1.86 10.77 15.90
CA THR A 50 -2.16 10.93 17.34
C THR A 50 -1.99 9.60 18.08
N PHE A 51 -2.53 8.51 17.52
CA PHE A 51 -2.37 7.17 18.08
C PHE A 51 -0.90 6.76 18.22
N LEU A 52 -0.09 7.00 17.19
CA LEU A 52 1.35 6.66 17.21
C LEU A 52 2.10 7.50 18.24
N MET A 53 1.82 8.80 18.33
CA MET A 53 2.42 9.68 19.34
C MET A 53 2.08 9.22 20.76
N GLU A 54 0.83 8.87 21.02
CA GLU A 54 0.40 8.34 22.32
C GLU A 54 1.04 6.99 22.64
N LEU A 55 1.11 6.09 21.65
CA LEU A 55 1.78 4.80 21.78
C LEU A 55 3.25 4.96 22.17
N ALA A 56 3.97 5.85 21.50
CA ALA A 56 5.37 6.14 21.78
C ALA A 56 5.57 6.70 23.19
N ARG A 57 4.77 7.69 23.59
CA ARG A 57 4.83 8.28 24.93
C ARG A 57 4.57 7.26 26.02
N ARG A 58 3.55 6.40 25.83
CA ARG A 58 3.25 5.29 26.74
C ARG A 58 4.38 4.27 26.84
N LYS A 59 5.19 4.12 25.78
CA LYS A 59 6.39 3.28 25.76
C LYS A 59 7.64 4.00 26.29
N GLY A 60 7.53 5.26 26.74
CA GLY A 60 8.61 6.04 27.33
C GLY A 60 9.46 6.82 26.32
N PHE A 61 9.04 6.93 25.06
CA PHE A 61 9.73 7.72 24.05
C PHE A 61 9.32 9.19 24.13
N ARG A 62 10.27 10.09 23.87
CA ARG A 62 10.01 11.52 23.74
C ARG A 62 9.51 11.84 22.33
N VAL A 63 8.40 12.57 22.23
CA VAL A 63 7.76 12.92 20.95
C VAL A 63 7.40 14.40 20.94
N GLU A 64 8.10 15.18 20.10
CA GLU A 64 8.03 16.64 20.04
C GLU A 64 7.86 17.15 18.59
N ASN A 65 7.52 18.43 18.45
CA ASN A 65 7.40 19.12 17.15
C ASN A 65 8.30 20.37 17.06
N ASP A 66 9.29 20.49 17.94
CA ASP A 66 10.17 21.66 18.04
C ASP A 66 11.58 21.38 17.50
N ASP A 67 12.51 22.30 17.74
CA ASP A 67 13.90 22.18 17.29
C ASP A 67 14.74 21.10 18.02
N SER A 68 14.19 20.45 19.05
CA SER A 68 14.88 19.37 19.77
C SER A 68 14.77 18.00 19.07
N VAL A 69 14.00 17.92 17.98
CA VAL A 69 13.80 16.70 17.18
C VAL A 69 15.11 16.17 16.63
N THR A 70 15.38 14.88 16.85
CA THR A 70 16.53 14.17 16.30
C THR A 70 16.13 13.18 15.19
N HIS A 71 14.95 12.58 15.29
CA HIS A 71 14.48 11.54 14.37
C HIS A 71 13.13 11.93 13.76
N ILE A 72 13.06 11.92 12.42
CA ILE A 72 11.82 12.18 11.69
C ILE A 72 11.29 10.86 11.15
N VAL A 73 10.11 10.47 11.62
CA VAL A 73 9.42 9.26 11.18
C VAL A 73 8.32 9.65 10.20
N ALA A 74 8.36 9.07 9.00
CA ALA A 74 7.33 9.23 7.99
C ALA A 74 6.77 7.88 7.52
N GLU A 75 5.49 7.86 7.16
CA GLU A 75 4.82 6.70 6.58
C GLU A 75 4.48 6.98 5.13
N ASN A 76 4.84 6.06 4.22
CA ASN A 76 4.56 6.18 2.77
C ASN A 76 5.13 7.44 2.11
N ASN A 77 6.19 8.03 2.67
CA ASN A 77 6.91 9.16 2.08
C ASN A 77 8.30 8.71 1.63
N SER A 78 8.77 9.24 0.51
CA SER A 78 10.18 9.12 0.12
C SER A 78 11.05 10.14 0.87
N GLY A 79 12.36 9.90 0.97
CA GLY A 79 13.29 10.88 1.55
C GLY A 79 13.23 12.24 0.86
N ALA A 80 13.07 12.25 -0.47
CA ALA A 80 12.93 13.48 -1.25
C ALA A 80 11.69 14.29 -0.87
N GLU A 81 10.53 13.63 -0.69
CA GLU A 81 9.29 14.29 -0.25
C GLU A 81 9.43 14.88 1.16
N VAL A 82 10.14 14.18 2.06
CA VAL A 82 10.39 14.66 3.43
C VAL A 82 11.33 15.86 3.42
N LEU A 83 12.42 15.81 2.65
CA LEU A 83 13.37 16.92 2.50
C LEU A 83 12.71 18.16 1.88
N GLU A 84 11.91 17.98 0.83
CA GLU A 84 11.14 19.08 0.23
C GLU A 84 10.20 19.72 1.25
N TRP A 85 9.53 18.92 2.07
CA TRP A 85 8.65 19.42 3.11
C TRP A 85 9.41 20.22 4.19
N LEU A 86 10.58 19.73 4.61
CA LEU A 86 11.45 20.40 5.58
C LEU A 86 11.96 21.74 5.07
N ARG A 87 12.33 21.82 3.78
CA ARG A 87 12.72 23.08 3.12
C ARG A 87 11.62 24.15 3.18
N GLY A 88 10.36 23.72 3.10
CA GLY A 88 9.19 24.61 3.24
C GLY A 88 8.91 25.06 4.68
N HIS A 89 9.45 24.39 5.70
CA HIS A 89 9.07 24.55 7.10
C HIS A 89 10.23 25.03 7.99
N LYS A 90 10.87 26.19 7.74
CA LYS A 90 11.85 26.90 8.63
C LYS A 90 12.91 26.05 9.40
N MET A 91 13.06 24.76 9.12
CA MET A 91 13.96 23.82 9.76
C MET A 91 15.25 23.91 8.95
N ARG A 92 16.17 24.76 9.41
CA ARG A 92 17.26 25.29 8.60
C ARG A 92 18.35 24.27 8.28
N ASP A 93 18.34 23.12 8.92
CA ASP A 93 19.31 22.07 8.66
C ASP A 93 18.62 20.72 8.54
N SER A 94 18.51 20.21 7.32
CA SER A 94 18.01 18.87 7.05
C SER A 94 19.03 17.78 7.33
N SER A 95 20.32 18.13 7.48
CA SER A 95 21.40 17.17 7.73
C SER A 95 21.50 16.74 9.20
N ARG A 96 20.85 17.48 10.11
CA ARG A 96 20.80 17.14 11.55
C ARG A 96 19.85 15.99 11.89
N PHE A 97 18.93 15.64 10.99
CA PHE A 97 17.86 14.70 11.30
C PHE A 97 18.12 13.33 10.70
N GLU A 98 17.78 12.30 11.46
CA GLU A 98 17.65 10.96 10.90
C GLU A 98 16.26 10.78 10.27
N LEU A 99 16.21 10.60 8.95
CA LEU A 99 14.96 10.40 8.20
C LEU A 99 14.62 8.92 8.10
N LEU A 100 13.57 8.51 8.81
CA LEU A 100 13.20 7.12 9.03
C LEU A 100 11.79 6.80 8.54
N ASP A 101 11.64 5.61 8.00
CA ASP A 101 10.35 5.02 7.65
C ASP A 101 9.62 4.52 8.92
N ILE A 102 8.29 4.46 8.85
CA ILE A 102 7.42 3.96 9.93
C ILE A 102 7.78 2.54 10.42
N SER A 103 8.42 1.73 9.58
CA SER A 103 8.96 0.43 9.98
C SER A 103 9.92 0.50 11.16
N TRP A 104 10.82 1.49 11.22
CA TRP A 104 11.73 1.67 12.35
C TRP A 104 10.97 1.95 13.63
N PHE A 105 10.00 2.87 13.55
CA PHE A 105 9.14 3.19 14.67
C PHE A 105 8.40 1.94 15.17
N THR A 106 7.89 1.12 14.25
CA THR A 106 7.19 -0.12 14.58
C THR A 106 8.12 -1.11 15.28
N ALA A 107 9.35 -1.27 14.80
CA ALA A 107 10.36 -2.12 15.44
C ALA A 107 10.72 -1.63 16.85
N CYS A 108 10.85 -0.31 17.07
CA CYS A 108 11.03 0.28 18.39
C CYS A 108 9.85 -0.03 19.34
N MET A 109 8.61 0.06 18.85
CA MET A 109 7.42 -0.22 19.66
C MET A 109 7.30 -1.70 20.03
N GLU A 110 7.68 -2.59 19.11
CA GLU A 110 7.72 -4.04 19.30
C GLU A 110 8.81 -4.44 20.31
N ALA A 111 10.03 -3.90 20.17
CA ALA A 111 11.13 -4.13 21.09
C ALA A 111 10.93 -3.43 22.46
N GLY A 112 10.06 -2.42 22.51
CA GLY A 112 9.83 -1.59 23.70
C GLY A 112 10.99 -0.66 24.06
N LYS A 113 11.96 -0.48 23.15
CA LYS A 113 13.16 0.36 23.31
C LYS A 113 13.65 0.83 21.94
N PRO A 114 14.48 1.90 21.86
CA PRO A 114 15.13 2.29 20.61
C PRO A 114 15.91 1.12 20.01
N VAL A 115 15.73 0.89 18.70
CA VAL A 115 16.54 -0.04 17.92
C VAL A 115 17.46 0.72 16.98
N ASN A 116 18.61 0.13 16.63
CA ASN A 116 19.53 0.73 15.68
C ASN A 116 18.86 0.91 14.31
N SER A 117 19.14 2.04 13.67
CA SER A 117 18.67 2.34 12.32
C SER A 117 19.48 1.56 11.28
N GLU A 118 18.81 0.62 10.61
CA GLU A 118 19.38 -0.15 9.52
C GLU A 118 19.11 0.55 8.18
N LYS A 119 19.80 0.15 7.11
CA LYS A 119 19.57 0.71 5.76
C LYS A 119 18.08 0.65 5.36
N LYS A 120 17.41 -0.48 5.62
CA LYS A 120 15.98 -0.69 5.33
C LYS A 120 15.03 0.27 6.03
N HIS A 121 15.50 0.93 7.10
CA HIS A 121 14.75 1.89 7.89
C HIS A 121 14.90 3.32 7.38
N ARG A 122 15.97 3.63 6.62
CA ARG A 122 16.28 5.00 6.22
C ARG A 122 15.60 5.39 4.91
N LEU A 123 15.03 6.59 4.89
CA LEU A 123 14.30 7.12 3.72
C LEU A 123 15.20 7.71 2.63
N MET A 124 16.47 8.00 2.93
CA MET A 124 17.41 8.58 1.97
C MET A 124 17.98 7.58 0.95
N GLU A 125 17.77 6.27 1.13
CA GLU A 125 18.37 5.23 0.27
C GLU A 125 18.10 5.43 -1.22
N ILE A 126 16.88 5.84 -1.59
CA ILE A 126 16.50 6.02 -3.01
C ILE A 126 17.22 7.22 -3.64
N ILE A 127 17.57 8.24 -2.85
CA ILE A 127 18.27 9.43 -3.36
C ILE A 127 19.76 9.11 -3.60
N GLU A 128 20.36 8.29 -2.74
CA GLU A 128 21.78 7.92 -2.82
C GLU A 128 22.05 6.76 -3.79
N GLU A 129 21.23 5.72 -3.77
CA GLU A 129 21.42 4.51 -4.61
C GLU A 129 20.55 4.51 -5.88
N GLY A 130 19.66 5.49 -6.07
CA GLY A 130 18.76 5.59 -7.22
C GLY A 130 17.67 4.52 -7.29
N GLU A 131 17.68 3.53 -6.38
CA GLU A 131 16.78 2.39 -6.34
C GLU A 131 16.35 2.09 -4.89
N SER A 132 15.16 1.53 -4.70
CA SER A 132 14.68 1.13 -3.37
C SER A 132 15.05 -0.31 -3.08
N SER A 133 15.74 -0.59 -1.96
CA SER A 133 16.02 -1.96 -1.50
C SER A 133 14.74 -2.79 -1.37
N ARG A 134 13.69 -2.21 -0.79
CA ARG A 134 12.37 -2.87 -0.67
C ARG A 134 11.76 -3.21 -2.03
N ALA A 135 11.90 -2.32 -3.02
CA ALA A 135 11.43 -2.61 -4.36
C ALA A 135 12.24 -3.76 -4.98
N LYS A 136 13.56 -3.81 -4.76
CA LYS A 136 14.41 -4.94 -5.19
C LYS A 136 13.97 -6.25 -4.53
N ASP A 137 13.72 -6.23 -3.22
CA ASP A 137 13.26 -7.41 -2.48
C ASP A 137 11.93 -7.93 -3.05
N VAL A 138 10.96 -7.05 -3.32
CA VAL A 138 9.68 -7.45 -3.94
C VAL A 138 9.87 -7.92 -5.39
N LEU A 139 10.76 -7.29 -6.15
CA LEU A 139 11.03 -7.69 -7.55
C LEU A 139 11.77 -9.03 -7.63
N THR A 140 12.53 -9.40 -6.59
CA THR A 140 13.26 -10.68 -6.50
C THR A 140 12.45 -11.78 -5.82
N ASP A 141 11.36 -11.44 -5.11
CA ASP A 141 10.44 -12.41 -4.51
C ASP A 141 9.79 -13.32 -5.57
N GLU A 142 10.03 -14.64 -5.45
CA GLU A 142 9.55 -15.68 -6.37
C GLU A 142 8.02 -15.66 -6.52
N ARG A 143 7.31 -15.40 -5.41
CA ARG A 143 5.86 -15.34 -5.39
C ARG A 143 5.36 -14.16 -6.22
N TYR A 144 5.93 -12.98 -6.02
CA TYR A 144 5.60 -11.79 -6.79
C TYR A 144 5.87 -12.00 -8.28
N GLN A 145 7.04 -12.56 -8.64
CA GLN A 145 7.40 -12.84 -10.03
C GLN A 145 6.39 -13.79 -10.68
N SER A 146 6.08 -14.91 -10.04
CA SER A 146 5.09 -15.88 -10.53
C SER A 146 3.71 -15.26 -10.68
N PHE A 147 3.27 -14.48 -9.68
CA PHE A 147 1.97 -13.81 -9.70
C PHE A 147 1.87 -12.81 -10.85
N LYS A 148 2.91 -11.99 -11.05
CA LYS A 148 2.98 -11.02 -12.13
C LYS A 148 2.85 -11.70 -13.50
N LEU A 149 3.53 -12.83 -13.69
CA LEU A 149 3.41 -13.64 -14.91
C LEU A 149 1.99 -14.21 -15.08
N PHE A 150 1.42 -14.81 -14.04
CA PHE A 150 0.09 -15.42 -14.12
C PHE A 150 -1.00 -14.40 -14.40
N ILE A 151 -1.02 -13.28 -13.66
CA ILE A 151 -2.03 -12.21 -13.79
C ILE A 151 -1.94 -11.49 -15.13
N SER A 152 -0.77 -11.55 -15.80
CA SER A 152 -0.63 -10.99 -17.16
C SER A 152 -1.55 -11.69 -18.19
N VAL A 153 -2.01 -12.91 -17.91
CA VAL A 153 -2.92 -13.66 -18.77
C VAL A 153 -4.36 -13.21 -18.54
N PHE A 154 -5.05 -12.83 -19.62
CA PHE A 154 -6.46 -12.46 -19.56
C PHE A 154 -7.31 -13.58 -18.94
N GLY A 155 -8.12 -13.24 -17.94
CA GLY A 155 -8.93 -14.20 -17.19
C GLY A 155 -8.22 -14.86 -15.99
N VAL A 156 -6.99 -14.47 -15.67
CA VAL A 156 -6.28 -14.89 -14.45
C VAL A 156 -6.21 -13.74 -13.46
N GLY A 157 -6.86 -13.92 -12.31
CA GLY A 157 -6.77 -12.99 -11.17
C GLY A 157 -6.02 -13.58 -9.99
N LEU A 158 -5.90 -12.82 -8.90
CA LEU A 158 -5.16 -13.19 -7.69
C LEU A 158 -5.50 -14.60 -7.16
N LYS A 159 -6.78 -14.99 -7.13
CA LYS A 159 -7.20 -16.32 -6.66
C LYS A 159 -6.70 -17.47 -7.53
N THR A 160 -6.73 -17.30 -8.86
CA THR A 160 -6.25 -18.33 -9.79
C THR A 160 -4.72 -18.40 -9.76
N SER A 161 -4.07 -17.24 -9.71
CA SER A 161 -2.63 -17.11 -9.56
C SER A 161 -2.13 -17.79 -8.26
N GLU A 162 -2.82 -17.56 -7.14
CA GLU A 162 -2.51 -18.23 -5.87
C GLU A 162 -2.70 -19.74 -5.95
N LYS A 163 -3.79 -20.21 -6.59
CA LYS A 163 -4.00 -21.64 -6.81
C LYS A 163 -2.83 -22.26 -7.60
N TRP A 164 -2.44 -21.64 -8.71
CA TRP A 164 -1.34 -22.15 -9.55
C TRP A 164 -0.02 -22.18 -8.79
N TYR A 165 0.28 -21.13 -8.03
CA TYR A 165 1.48 -21.08 -7.20
C TYR A 165 1.52 -22.20 -6.14
N ARG A 166 0.39 -22.47 -5.47
CA ARG A 166 0.25 -23.57 -4.50
C ARG A 166 0.34 -24.95 -5.15
N MET A 167 0.02 -25.07 -6.43
CA MET A 167 0.23 -26.29 -7.22
C MET A 167 1.70 -26.49 -7.64
N GLY A 168 2.59 -25.55 -7.31
CA GLY A 168 4.01 -25.60 -7.65
C GLY A 168 4.39 -24.87 -8.92
N PHE A 169 3.43 -24.30 -9.66
CA PHE A 169 3.75 -23.56 -10.87
C PHE A 169 4.47 -22.25 -10.57
N ARG A 170 5.47 -21.92 -11.39
CA ARG A 170 6.22 -20.65 -11.40
C ARG A 170 6.20 -19.97 -12.76
N THR A 171 6.08 -20.74 -13.83
CA THR A 171 6.10 -20.24 -15.21
C THR A 171 4.77 -20.47 -15.93
N LEU A 172 4.51 -19.69 -16.99
CA LEU A 172 3.34 -19.93 -17.83
C LEU A 172 3.50 -21.22 -18.63
N GLU A 173 4.71 -21.63 -18.91
CA GLU A 173 5.06 -22.82 -19.69
C GLU A 173 4.59 -24.09 -18.96
N GLU A 174 4.84 -24.18 -17.64
CA GLU A 174 4.35 -25.28 -16.81
C GLU A 174 2.81 -25.33 -16.78
N VAL A 175 2.17 -24.17 -16.59
CA VAL A 175 0.70 -24.03 -16.63
C VAL A 175 0.15 -24.46 -18.00
N LYS A 176 0.89 -24.19 -19.08
CA LYS A 176 0.49 -24.55 -20.45
C LYS A 176 0.67 -26.04 -20.74
N ALA A 177 1.68 -26.68 -20.16
CA ALA A 177 2.03 -28.08 -20.35
C ALA A 177 1.16 -29.02 -19.51
N ASP A 178 0.62 -28.54 -18.38
CA ASP A 178 -0.24 -29.34 -17.51
C ASP A 178 -1.58 -29.70 -18.19
N LYS A 179 -1.81 -31.01 -18.36
CA LYS A 179 -3.03 -31.55 -18.98
C LYS A 179 -4.20 -31.71 -18.00
N THR A 180 -3.93 -31.66 -16.69
CA THR A 180 -4.94 -31.83 -15.63
C THR A 180 -5.64 -30.53 -15.28
N LEU A 181 -4.99 -29.40 -15.57
CA LEU A 181 -5.44 -28.07 -15.23
C LEU A 181 -6.59 -27.62 -16.13
N LYS A 182 -7.78 -27.50 -15.54
CA LYS A 182 -8.96 -26.98 -16.24
C LYS A 182 -8.91 -25.45 -16.33
N LEU A 183 -8.59 -24.94 -17.51
CA LEU A 183 -8.61 -23.51 -17.83
C LEU A 183 -10.00 -23.04 -18.25
N SER A 184 -10.40 -21.86 -17.78
CA SER A 184 -11.63 -21.20 -18.23
C SER A 184 -11.53 -20.78 -19.70
N ARG A 185 -12.68 -20.53 -20.34
CA ARG A 185 -12.73 -20.03 -21.73
C ARG A 185 -11.92 -18.73 -21.90
N MET A 186 -12.00 -17.82 -20.92
CA MET A 186 -11.21 -16.57 -20.93
C MET A 186 -9.72 -16.84 -20.83
N GLN A 187 -9.29 -17.77 -19.97
CA GLN A 187 -7.87 -18.12 -19.79
C GLN A 187 -7.28 -18.78 -21.04
N LYS A 188 -8.07 -19.63 -21.72
CA LYS A 188 -7.69 -20.21 -23.02
C LYS A 188 -7.50 -19.14 -24.09
N ALA A 189 -8.38 -18.14 -24.15
CA ALA A 189 -8.26 -17.02 -25.07
C ALA A 189 -7.06 -16.12 -24.73
N GLY A 190 -6.86 -15.80 -23.44
CA GLY A 190 -5.72 -15.01 -22.95
C GLY A 190 -4.37 -15.66 -23.23
N LYS A 191 -4.30 -17.00 -23.26
CA LYS A 191 -3.11 -17.77 -23.63
C LYS A 191 -2.70 -17.61 -25.10
N THR A 192 -3.63 -17.23 -25.99
CA THR A 192 -3.43 -17.28 -27.45
C THR A 192 -3.15 -15.91 -28.06
N HIS A 193 -3.48 -14.81 -27.38
CA HIS A 193 -3.45 -13.47 -27.98
C HIS A 193 -2.50 -12.49 -27.27
N SER A 194 -1.30 -12.36 -27.84
CA SER A 194 -0.44 -11.19 -27.67
C SER A 194 -1.03 -10.02 -28.46
N LYS A 195 -1.24 -8.86 -27.81
CA LYS A 195 -1.99 -7.72 -28.35
C LYS A 195 -1.30 -7.12 -29.58
N ARG A 196 -1.93 -7.17 -30.76
CA ARG A 196 -1.68 -6.27 -31.90
C ARG A 196 -2.90 -5.37 -32.06
N SER A 197 -2.72 -4.05 -31.94
CA SER A 197 -3.84 -3.10 -31.86
C SER A 197 -4.06 -2.36 -33.18
N VAL A 198 -5.14 -2.71 -33.88
CA VAL A 198 -5.90 -1.87 -34.85
C VAL A 198 -7.36 -1.69 -34.40
N ILE A 199 -7.61 -1.85 -33.09
CA ILE A 199 -8.94 -2.05 -32.51
C ILE A 199 -9.87 -0.86 -32.72
N ASN A 200 -9.37 0.39 -32.69
CA ASN A 200 -10.23 1.56 -32.87
C ASN A 200 -10.88 1.60 -34.25
N LEU A 201 -10.10 1.32 -35.31
CA LEU A 201 -10.62 1.34 -36.68
C LEU A 201 -11.68 0.25 -36.89
N ILE A 202 -11.42 -0.95 -36.37
CA ILE A 202 -12.36 -2.09 -36.44
C ILE A 202 -13.66 -1.77 -35.71
N VAL A 203 -13.57 -1.19 -34.51
CA VAL A 203 -14.76 -0.84 -33.71
C VAL A 203 -15.55 0.28 -34.37
N LYS A 204 -14.90 1.30 -34.94
CA LYS A 204 -15.58 2.37 -35.67
C LYS A 204 -16.35 1.85 -36.88
N ASP A 205 -15.67 1.07 -37.73
CA ASP A 205 -16.26 0.49 -38.94
C ASP A 205 -17.48 -0.39 -38.62
N ALA A 206 -17.35 -1.24 -37.59
CA ALA A 206 -18.44 -2.09 -37.13
C ALA A 206 -19.63 -1.29 -36.58
N VAL A 207 -19.40 -0.22 -35.81
CA VAL A 207 -20.47 0.59 -35.23
C VAL A 207 -21.20 1.40 -36.30
N TRP A 208 -20.48 2.02 -37.23
CA TRP A 208 -21.07 2.83 -38.30
C TRP A 208 -21.86 2.02 -39.32
N THR A 209 -21.64 0.70 -39.40
CA THR A 209 -22.51 -0.20 -40.18
C THR A 209 -23.96 -0.21 -39.67
N PHE A 210 -24.18 -0.02 -38.36
CA PHE A 210 -25.52 -0.05 -37.76
C PHE A 210 -26.05 1.32 -37.36
N LEU A 211 -25.18 2.26 -37.01
CA LEU A 211 -25.55 3.61 -36.60
C LEU A 211 -24.50 4.61 -37.11
N PRO A 212 -24.69 5.20 -38.31
CA PRO A 212 -23.69 6.05 -38.96
C PRO A 212 -23.32 7.30 -38.16
N ASP A 213 -24.26 7.82 -37.37
CA ASP A 213 -24.07 9.05 -36.58
C ASP A 213 -23.52 8.78 -35.16
N ALA A 214 -23.14 7.53 -34.86
CA ALA A 214 -22.59 7.18 -33.56
C ALA A 214 -21.18 7.74 -33.35
N LEU A 215 -20.97 8.38 -32.20
CA LEU A 215 -19.65 8.87 -31.78
C LEU A 215 -18.87 7.77 -31.04
N VAL A 216 -17.74 7.33 -31.61
CA VAL A 216 -16.83 6.37 -30.97
C VAL A 216 -15.57 7.08 -30.47
N THR A 217 -15.39 7.10 -29.16
CA THR A 217 -14.25 7.75 -28.49
C THR A 217 -13.44 6.74 -27.69
N ILE A 218 -12.10 6.76 -27.82
CA ILE A 218 -11.21 5.97 -26.97
C ILE A 218 -11.29 6.49 -25.53
N THR A 219 -11.47 5.58 -24.57
CA THR A 219 -11.51 5.87 -23.13
C THR A 219 -10.41 5.13 -22.37
N GLY A 220 -10.45 5.17 -21.03
CA GLY A 220 -9.50 4.46 -20.17
C GLY A 220 -8.09 5.06 -20.21
N GLY A 221 -7.07 4.22 -20.02
CA GLY A 221 -5.68 4.65 -19.94
C GLY A 221 -5.16 5.33 -21.20
N PHE A 222 -5.65 4.96 -22.39
CA PHE A 222 -5.25 5.58 -23.66
C PHE A 222 -5.76 7.02 -23.85
N ARG A 223 -6.71 7.47 -23.01
CA ARG A 223 -7.23 8.84 -23.02
C ARG A 223 -6.50 9.77 -22.04
N ARG A 224 -5.76 9.21 -21.06
CA ARG A 224 -5.14 9.98 -19.96
C ARG A 224 -3.74 10.42 -20.31
#